data_AF-A0A2T4NHV5-F1
#
_entry.id   AF-A0A2T4NHV5-F1
#
_cell.length_a   1.000
_cell.length_b   1.000
_cell.length_c   1.000
_cell.angle_alpha   90.00
_cell.angle_beta   90.00
_cell.angle_gamma   90.00
#
_symmetry.space_group_name_H-M   'P 1'
#
loop_
_entity.id
_entity.type
_entity.pdbx_description
1 polymer ?
#
loop_
_entity_poly.entity_id
_entity_poly.type
_entity_poly.pdbx_seq_one_letter_code
_entity_poly.pdbx_strand_id
1 'polypeptide(L)'
;MTTLVEKPAVSGTRNEPGGAFRAVLALALFESRRLLTRIPVLLAFTVYLGWTVWRAGRAWGDYPALQDADRATQGAPMLVGLAVLLSVNQAALRSRRHGTEGHFAVLVLPHWCRTAAHALSVAAVALVTAVCVAAQFGREALRPGAIGQGSVGELLVGPLTVLLFGLAGLLVAGLVRSALVAPLLVVLFLFLFLFFSGLDYGGRWLLPAVEEATSNTLPSDLMGRPAAWHALYLAGLALLLGLVAVLVTGGRKPVVFAGVAGALALTLVGGVAQSAGDSPELVEARERATVHPEQVQSCVRRDGSTYCAFPEWAPRVGDWAAVVDRVRSLAGGRAHEQDVVVRQRVDARYGLSGDAALESLKRPHEVTVGTQWGGNRVPEFSAAVAGVLIAGDEEAATSICDGRIVPLMWLAVGWESDPLDALRRVRLNDTVTGSDSVLQPTNGLYMTEAQTEVLRALLDLPRAEAGARVKDRWEKLTAPKITAARAAGLLGLPAPEGEDKCLR
;
A
#
# COMPACT_ATOMS: atom_id res chain seq x y z
N MET A 1 30.77 -71.51 -48.36
CA MET A 1 30.35 -70.70 -47.20
C MET A 1 30.81 -69.27 -47.43
N THR A 2 29.89 -68.40 -47.86
CA THR A 2 30.14 -66.97 -48.09
C THR A 2 29.77 -66.18 -46.85
N THR A 3 30.76 -65.55 -46.22
CA THR A 3 30.60 -64.64 -45.09
C THR A 3 30.09 -63.29 -45.60
N LEU A 4 28.81 -63.01 -45.36
CA LEU A 4 28.23 -61.67 -45.50
C LEU A 4 28.76 -60.80 -44.36
N VAL A 5 29.62 -59.84 -44.68
CA VAL A 5 30.01 -58.76 -43.77
C VAL A 5 28.86 -57.76 -43.75
N GLU A 6 28.03 -57.82 -42.70
CA GLU A 6 26.99 -56.84 -42.44
C GLU A 6 27.65 -55.51 -42.05
N LYS A 7 27.45 -54.50 -42.90
CA LYS A 7 27.97 -53.15 -42.68
C LYS A 7 27.14 -52.51 -41.57
N PRO A 8 27.74 -51.99 -40.47
CA PRO A 8 26.96 -51.40 -39.40
C PRO A 8 26.18 -50.20 -39.95
N ALA A 9 24.87 -50.20 -39.72
CA ALA A 9 24.00 -49.10 -40.06
C ALA A 9 24.48 -47.85 -39.31
N VAL A 10 24.99 -46.87 -40.06
CA VAL A 10 25.28 -45.54 -39.51
C VAL A 10 23.93 -44.91 -39.20
N SER A 11 23.58 -44.86 -37.91
CA SER A 11 22.42 -44.14 -37.40
C SER A 11 22.56 -42.66 -37.74
N GLY A 12 21.98 -42.24 -38.86
CA GLY A 12 21.89 -40.85 -39.28
C GLY A 12 20.90 -40.09 -38.40
N THR A 13 21.28 -39.74 -37.17
CA THR A 13 20.60 -38.69 -36.43
C THR A 13 20.99 -37.35 -37.04
N ARG A 14 20.24 -36.96 -38.07
CA ARG A 14 20.28 -35.61 -38.63
C ARG A 14 19.93 -34.64 -37.49
N ASN A 15 20.93 -33.95 -36.96
CA ASN A 15 20.75 -32.85 -36.01
C ASN A 15 20.06 -31.69 -36.75
N GLU A 16 18.74 -31.75 -36.90
CA GLU A 16 17.97 -30.62 -37.40
C GLU A 16 18.12 -29.44 -36.41
N PRO A 17 18.62 -28.26 -36.85
CA PRO A 17 18.91 -27.12 -35.99
C PRO A 17 17.73 -26.56 -35.15
N GLY A 18 16.51 -27.09 -35.31
CA GLY A 18 15.32 -26.69 -34.55
C GLY A 18 14.77 -27.74 -33.56
N GLY A 19 15.25 -28.98 -33.57
CA GLY A 19 14.68 -30.07 -32.77
C GLY A 19 14.88 -29.90 -31.26
N ALA A 20 16.07 -29.44 -30.85
CA ALA A 20 16.41 -29.26 -29.44
C ALA A 20 15.61 -28.12 -28.78
N PHE A 21 15.39 -27.00 -29.48
CA PHE A 21 14.61 -25.87 -28.95
C PHE A 21 13.13 -26.23 -28.79
N ARG A 22 12.54 -26.90 -29.79
CA ARG A 22 11.15 -27.38 -29.71
C ARG A 22 10.95 -28.36 -28.56
N ALA A 23 11.92 -29.24 -28.32
CA ALA A 23 11.87 -30.19 -27.21
C ALA A 23 11.99 -29.50 -25.84
N VAL A 24 12.83 -28.46 -25.71
CA VAL A 24 12.90 -27.60 -24.50
C VAL A 24 11.58 -26.88 -24.27
N LEU A 25 10.99 -26.28 -25.31
CA LEU A 25 9.73 -25.56 -25.19
C LEU A 25 8.57 -26.49 -24.82
N ALA A 26 8.48 -27.66 -25.44
CA ALA A 26 7.46 -28.66 -25.10
C ALA A 26 7.58 -29.11 -23.63
N LEU A 27 8.80 -29.34 -23.15
CA LEU A 27 9.05 -29.65 -21.75
C LEU A 27 8.71 -28.47 -20.83
N ALA A 28 9.04 -27.25 -21.21
CA ALA A 28 8.70 -26.04 -20.46
C ALA A 28 7.19 -25.88 -20.31
N LEU A 29 6.41 -26.07 -21.38
CA LEU A 29 4.95 -26.04 -21.35
C LEU A 29 4.37 -27.13 -20.44
N PHE A 30 4.90 -28.35 -20.53
CA PHE A 30 4.50 -29.46 -19.67
C PHE A 30 4.76 -29.16 -18.18
N GLU A 31 5.97 -28.71 -17.84
CA GLU A 31 6.32 -28.37 -16.46
C GLU A 31 5.59 -27.12 -15.98
N SER A 32 5.28 -26.15 -16.86
CA SER A 32 4.46 -24.96 -16.53
C SER A 32 3.07 -25.39 -16.06
N ARG A 33 2.39 -26.22 -16.85
CA ARG A 33 1.07 -26.75 -16.49
C ARG A 33 1.14 -27.50 -15.17
N ARG A 34 2.14 -28.37 -15.01
CA ARG A 34 2.30 -29.15 -13.79
C ARG A 34 2.55 -28.26 -12.58
N LEU A 35 3.42 -27.26 -12.71
CA LEU A 35 3.76 -26.30 -11.65
C LEU A 35 2.55 -25.49 -11.22
N LEU A 36 1.78 -24.94 -12.16
CA LEU A 36 0.54 -24.19 -11.88
C LEU A 36 -0.52 -25.04 -11.17
N THR A 37 -0.55 -26.35 -11.42
CA THR A 37 -1.48 -27.29 -10.77
C THR A 37 -0.95 -27.92 -9.47
N ARG A 38 0.25 -27.56 -8.99
CA ARG A 38 0.77 -28.08 -7.72
C ARG A 38 -0.03 -27.52 -6.55
N ILE A 39 -0.38 -28.39 -5.61
CA ILE A 39 -1.15 -28.02 -4.39
C ILE A 39 -0.55 -26.79 -3.68
N PRO A 40 0.77 -26.71 -3.40
CA PRO A 40 1.34 -25.49 -2.78
C PRO A 40 1.11 -24.21 -3.58
N VAL A 41 1.23 -24.27 -4.91
CA VAL A 41 1.05 -23.10 -5.80
C VAL A 41 -0.42 -22.70 -5.87
N LEU A 42 -1.33 -23.68 -6.00
CA LEU A 42 -2.78 -23.44 -5.98
C LEU A 42 -3.23 -22.83 -4.65
N LEU A 43 -2.74 -23.37 -3.52
CA LEU A 43 -3.04 -22.82 -2.20
C LEU A 43 -2.51 -21.39 -2.06
N ALA A 44 -1.27 -21.11 -2.49
CA ALA A 44 -0.70 -19.78 -2.43
C ALA A 44 -1.51 -18.76 -3.25
N PHE A 45 -1.91 -19.10 -4.48
CA PHE A 45 -2.80 -18.24 -5.29
C PHE A 45 -4.19 -18.09 -4.67
N THR A 46 -4.75 -19.15 -4.09
CA THR A 46 -6.04 -19.09 -3.41
C THR A 46 -5.99 -18.15 -2.21
N VAL A 47 -4.93 -18.24 -1.40
CA VAL A 47 -4.69 -17.32 -0.27
C VAL A 47 -4.48 -15.90 -0.76
N TYR A 48 -3.68 -15.69 -1.82
CA TYR A 48 -3.48 -14.36 -2.40
C TYR A 48 -4.80 -13.73 -2.87
N LEU A 49 -5.58 -14.44 -3.69
CA LEU A 49 -6.86 -13.95 -4.18
C LEU A 49 -7.86 -13.75 -3.04
N GLY A 50 -7.95 -14.71 -2.11
CA GLY A 50 -8.81 -14.63 -0.93
C GLY A 50 -8.48 -13.44 -0.05
N TRP A 51 -7.20 -13.19 0.22
CA TRP A 51 -6.73 -12.01 0.95
C TRP A 51 -7.07 -10.70 0.23
N THR A 52 -6.86 -10.66 -1.09
CA THR A 52 -7.15 -9.48 -1.93
C THR A 52 -8.64 -9.14 -1.98
N VAL A 53 -9.50 -10.17 -1.96
CA VAL A 53 -10.96 -10.02 -1.86
C VAL A 53 -11.37 -9.63 -0.43
N TRP A 54 -10.80 -10.26 0.59
CA TRP A 54 -11.14 -9.98 1.99
C TRP A 54 -10.75 -8.55 2.42
N ARG A 55 -9.62 -8.04 1.94
CA ARG A 55 -9.25 -6.62 2.14
C ARG A 55 -10.10 -5.65 1.31
N ALA A 56 -10.78 -6.11 0.26
CA ALA A 56 -11.65 -5.26 -0.53
C ALA A 56 -12.82 -4.77 0.35
N GLY A 57 -12.88 -3.47 0.60
CA GLY A 57 -13.91 -2.85 1.45
C GLY A 57 -13.54 -2.65 2.92
N ARG A 58 -12.31 -2.99 3.34
CA ARG A 58 -11.79 -2.73 4.70
C ARG A 58 -10.65 -1.70 4.75
N ALA A 59 -10.38 -1.04 3.63
CA ALA A 59 -9.36 0.02 3.59
C ALA A 59 -9.86 1.24 4.36
N TRP A 60 -8.97 1.85 5.15
CA TRP A 60 -9.24 3.09 5.85
C TRP A 60 -9.22 4.23 4.82
N GLY A 61 -10.40 4.58 4.30
CA GLY A 61 -10.57 5.56 3.23
C GLY A 61 -11.22 4.95 1.99
N ASP A 62 -12.22 5.66 1.46
CA ASP A 62 -13.01 5.18 0.31
C ASP A 62 -12.28 5.40 -1.03
N TYR A 63 -11.29 6.31 -1.03
CA TYR A 63 -10.66 6.83 -2.24
C TYR A 63 -9.16 6.53 -2.27
N PRO A 64 -8.71 5.53 -3.06
CA PRO A 64 -7.31 5.08 -3.04
C PRO A 64 -6.38 6.08 -3.75
N ALA A 65 -5.14 6.18 -3.24
CA ALA A 65 -4.02 6.74 -3.98
C ALA A 65 -3.27 5.62 -4.71
N LEU A 66 -3.02 5.78 -6.00
CA LEU A 66 -2.48 4.69 -6.84
C LEU A 66 -1.05 4.29 -6.47
N GLN A 67 -0.25 5.23 -5.97
CA GLN A 67 1.08 5.00 -5.43
C GLN A 67 1.11 4.24 -4.09
N ASP A 68 -0.03 4.08 -3.43
CA ASP A 68 -0.15 3.18 -2.28
C ASP A 68 -0.66 1.81 -2.74
N ALA A 69 -1.56 1.81 -3.73
CA ALA A 69 -2.14 0.62 -4.30
C ALA A 69 -1.10 -0.27 -4.99
N ASP A 70 -0.13 0.30 -5.72
CA ASP A 70 0.94 -0.47 -6.36
C ASP A 70 1.90 -1.11 -5.34
N ARG A 71 2.32 -0.38 -4.30
CA ARG A 71 3.14 -0.89 -3.18
C ARG A 71 2.44 -2.02 -2.44
N ALA A 72 1.14 -1.88 -2.22
CA ALA A 72 0.32 -2.91 -1.58
C ALA A 72 0.20 -4.22 -2.38
N THR A 73 0.71 -4.29 -3.62
CA THR A 73 0.74 -5.53 -4.43
C THR A 73 1.94 -6.43 -4.13
N GLN A 74 2.95 -5.98 -3.38
CA GLN A 74 4.22 -6.70 -3.24
C GLN A 74 4.19 -7.89 -2.26
N GLY A 75 3.47 -7.75 -1.14
CA GLY A 75 3.52 -8.74 -0.06
C GLY A 75 2.98 -10.12 -0.43
N ALA A 76 1.80 -10.21 -1.04
CA ALA A 76 1.15 -11.50 -1.31
C ALA A 76 1.88 -12.37 -2.36
N PRO A 77 2.46 -11.82 -3.46
CA PRO A 77 3.33 -12.57 -4.36
C PRO A 77 4.51 -13.29 -3.71
N MET A 78 5.01 -12.81 -2.56
CA MET A 78 6.07 -13.50 -1.83
C MET A 78 5.67 -14.93 -1.44
N LEU A 79 4.42 -15.13 -0.99
CA LEU A 79 3.90 -16.46 -0.65
C LEU A 79 3.88 -17.39 -1.87
N VAL A 80 3.48 -16.85 -3.03
CA VAL A 80 3.53 -17.59 -4.30
C VAL A 80 4.98 -17.95 -4.65
N GLY A 81 5.92 -17.01 -4.47
CA GLY A 81 7.34 -17.24 -4.71
C GLY A 81 7.90 -18.40 -3.86
N LEU A 82 7.61 -18.43 -2.56
CA LEU A 82 8.04 -19.50 -1.67
C LEU A 82 7.45 -20.87 -2.07
N ALA A 83 6.17 -20.92 -2.46
CA ALA A 83 5.53 -22.14 -2.95
C ALA A 83 6.16 -22.63 -4.28
N VAL A 84 6.53 -21.70 -5.16
CA VAL A 84 7.22 -21.98 -6.42
C VAL A 84 8.65 -22.47 -6.18
N LEU A 85 9.41 -21.85 -5.27
CA LEU A 85 10.75 -22.32 -4.88
C LEU A 85 10.72 -23.80 -4.48
N LEU A 86 9.79 -24.16 -3.58
CA LEU A 86 9.61 -25.53 -3.12
C LEU A 86 9.25 -26.47 -4.28
N SER A 87 8.26 -26.07 -5.08
CA SER A 87 7.72 -26.90 -6.16
C SER A 87 8.73 -27.12 -7.29
N VAL A 88 9.49 -26.10 -7.66
CA VAL A 88 10.52 -26.15 -8.71
C VAL A 88 11.72 -26.97 -8.24
N ASN A 89 12.20 -26.77 -7.01
CA ASN A 89 13.28 -27.58 -6.45
C ASN A 89 12.89 -29.07 -6.43
N GLN A 90 11.67 -29.36 -5.97
CA GLN A 90 11.16 -30.74 -5.98
C GLN A 90 10.98 -31.29 -7.40
N ALA A 91 10.59 -30.47 -8.37
CA ALA A 91 10.45 -30.88 -9.76
C ALA A 91 11.81 -31.22 -10.38
N ALA A 92 12.82 -30.37 -10.18
CA ALA A 92 14.16 -30.57 -10.72
C ALA A 92 14.86 -31.80 -10.10
N LEU A 93 14.61 -32.12 -8.82
CA LEU A 93 15.14 -33.33 -8.17
C LEU A 93 14.33 -34.60 -8.47
N ARG A 94 13.20 -34.50 -9.19
CA ARG A 94 12.24 -35.61 -9.39
C ARG A 94 12.88 -36.82 -10.07
N SER A 95 13.60 -36.60 -11.16
CA SER A 95 14.23 -37.68 -11.94
C SER A 95 15.21 -38.49 -11.08
N ARG A 96 16.00 -37.80 -10.26
CA ARG A 96 16.95 -38.40 -9.32
C ARG A 96 16.26 -39.15 -8.20
N ARG A 97 15.24 -38.57 -7.56
CA ARG A 97 14.50 -39.23 -6.47
C ARG A 97 13.81 -40.53 -6.89
N HIS A 98 13.36 -40.61 -8.14
CA HIS A 98 12.72 -41.82 -8.68
C HIS A 98 13.69 -42.73 -9.44
N GLY A 99 15.01 -42.48 -9.40
CA GLY A 99 16.00 -43.33 -10.08
C GLY A 99 15.90 -43.33 -11.61
N THR A 100 15.20 -42.37 -12.20
CA THR A 100 14.93 -42.33 -13.65
C THR A 100 16.01 -41.61 -14.45
N GLU A 101 17.05 -41.07 -13.80
CA GLU A 101 18.08 -40.31 -14.52
C GLU A 101 18.88 -41.14 -15.54
N GLY A 102 19.13 -42.43 -15.25
CA GLY A 102 19.78 -43.32 -16.22
C GLY A 102 18.97 -43.47 -17.52
N HIS A 103 17.64 -43.42 -17.42
CA HIS A 103 16.74 -43.52 -18.58
C HIS A 103 16.73 -42.20 -19.39
N PHE A 104 16.82 -41.06 -18.71
CA PHE A 104 16.92 -39.76 -19.37
C PHE A 104 18.29 -39.46 -19.97
N ALA A 105 19.36 -40.11 -19.49
CA ALA A 105 20.69 -40.02 -20.08
C ALA A 105 20.76 -40.65 -21.48
N VAL A 106 19.85 -41.57 -21.80
CA VAL A 106 19.71 -42.21 -23.12
C VAL A 106 18.80 -41.38 -24.06
N LEU A 107 18.02 -40.44 -23.53
CA LEU A 107 17.08 -39.61 -24.29
C LEU A 107 17.72 -38.31 -24.83
N VAL A 108 17.07 -37.75 -25.87
CA VAL A 108 17.53 -36.65 -26.76
C VAL A 108 17.84 -35.30 -26.07
N LEU A 109 17.47 -35.10 -24.80
CA LEU A 109 17.59 -33.81 -24.10
C LEU A 109 18.68 -33.84 -23.01
N PRO A 110 19.84 -33.19 -23.24
CA PRO A 110 20.88 -32.98 -22.23
C PRO A 110 20.36 -32.35 -20.93
N HIS A 111 21.03 -32.61 -19.82
CA HIS A 111 20.66 -32.12 -18.48
C HIS A 111 20.46 -30.60 -18.44
N TRP A 112 21.34 -29.81 -19.06
CA TRP A 112 21.21 -28.35 -19.13
C TRP A 112 19.98 -27.88 -19.92
N CYS A 113 19.53 -28.61 -20.93
CA CYS A 113 18.30 -28.31 -21.68
C CYS A 113 17.06 -28.50 -20.79
N ARG A 114 17.07 -29.51 -19.90
CA ARG A 114 15.98 -29.73 -18.94
C ARG A 114 15.96 -28.64 -17.87
N THR A 115 17.13 -28.21 -17.39
CA THR A 115 17.24 -27.04 -16.50
C THR A 115 16.68 -25.78 -17.15
N ALA A 116 17.03 -25.52 -18.42
CA ALA A 116 16.49 -24.39 -19.17
C ALA A 116 14.96 -24.48 -19.33
N ALA A 117 14.40 -25.68 -19.57
CA ALA A 117 12.95 -25.87 -19.62
C ALA A 117 12.27 -25.59 -18.27
N HIS A 118 12.87 -26.03 -17.15
CA HIS A 118 12.37 -25.69 -15.82
C HIS A 118 12.45 -24.18 -15.54
N ALA A 119 13.54 -23.51 -15.93
CA ALA A 119 13.65 -22.06 -15.79
C ALA A 119 12.55 -21.33 -16.57
N LEU A 120 12.28 -21.73 -17.82
CA LEU A 120 11.17 -21.19 -18.63
C LEU A 120 9.79 -21.47 -17.99
N SER A 121 9.62 -22.61 -17.31
CA SER A 121 8.35 -22.93 -16.65
C SER A 121 8.00 -21.99 -15.49
N VAL A 122 9.01 -21.41 -14.82
CA VAL A 122 8.80 -20.41 -13.76
C VAL A 122 8.21 -19.12 -14.34
N ALA A 123 8.58 -18.74 -15.57
CA ALA A 123 8.05 -17.56 -16.22
C ALA A 123 6.52 -17.61 -16.39
N ALA A 124 5.95 -18.80 -16.62
CA ALA A 124 4.49 -18.97 -16.70
C ALA A 124 3.80 -18.59 -15.38
N VAL A 125 4.38 -18.96 -14.24
CA VAL A 125 3.83 -18.58 -12.92
C VAL A 125 4.01 -17.10 -12.65
N ALA A 126 5.17 -16.53 -12.99
CA ALA A 126 5.42 -15.10 -12.87
C ALA A 126 4.44 -14.27 -13.71
N LEU A 127 4.09 -14.72 -14.93
CA LEU A 127 3.08 -14.09 -15.78
C LEU A 127 1.67 -14.15 -15.16
N VAL A 128 1.28 -15.29 -14.58
CA VAL A 128 0.00 -15.40 -13.86
C VAL A 128 -0.02 -14.45 -12.66
N THR A 129 1.08 -14.37 -11.91
CA THR A 129 1.23 -13.40 -10.82
C THR A 129 1.11 -11.96 -11.33
N ALA A 130 1.71 -11.62 -12.48
CA ALA A 130 1.58 -10.30 -13.09
C ALA A 130 0.13 -9.97 -13.45
N VAL A 131 -0.65 -10.94 -13.94
CA VAL A 131 -2.09 -10.77 -14.19
C VAL A 131 -2.85 -10.52 -12.88
N CYS A 132 -2.53 -11.27 -11.81
CA CYS A 132 -3.15 -11.03 -10.50
C CYS A 132 -2.82 -9.64 -9.94
N VAL A 133 -1.56 -9.21 -10.04
CA VAL A 133 -1.10 -7.87 -9.63
C VAL A 133 -1.79 -6.78 -10.45
N ALA A 134 -1.85 -6.94 -11.77
CA ALA A 134 -2.53 -6.00 -12.66
C ALA A 134 -4.04 -5.94 -12.37
N ALA A 135 -4.68 -7.07 -12.05
CA ALA A 135 -6.08 -7.10 -11.66
C ALA A 135 -6.32 -6.44 -10.30
N GLN A 136 -5.44 -6.68 -9.32
CA GLN A 136 -5.48 -6.04 -8.00
C GLN A 136 -5.34 -4.52 -8.13
N PHE A 137 -4.30 -4.04 -8.82
CA PHE A 137 -4.06 -2.62 -9.04
C PHE A 137 -5.17 -1.98 -9.90
N GLY A 138 -5.54 -2.63 -11.00
CA GLY A 138 -6.58 -2.16 -11.90
C GLY A 138 -7.93 -1.99 -11.20
N ARG A 139 -8.27 -2.86 -10.24
CA ARG A 139 -9.46 -2.69 -9.41
C ARG A 139 -9.42 -1.40 -8.59
N GLU A 140 -8.28 -1.07 -7.98
CA GLU A 140 -8.12 0.18 -7.23
C GLU A 140 -8.12 1.40 -8.15
N ALA A 141 -7.50 1.29 -9.33
CA ALA A 141 -7.47 2.33 -10.35
C ALA A 141 -8.85 2.64 -10.96
N LEU A 142 -9.74 1.65 -11.01
CA LEU A 142 -11.10 1.81 -11.50
C LEU A 142 -12.08 2.30 -10.41
N ARG A 143 -11.65 2.47 -9.16
CA ARG A 143 -12.52 3.02 -8.12
C ARG A 143 -12.83 4.49 -8.40
N PRO A 144 -14.08 4.93 -8.24
CA PRO A 144 -14.41 6.36 -8.29
C PRO A 144 -13.53 7.14 -7.32
N GLY A 145 -12.99 8.29 -7.76
CA GLY A 145 -12.15 9.16 -6.95
C GLY A 145 -10.74 8.62 -6.62
N ALA A 146 -10.28 7.58 -7.32
CA ALA A 146 -8.87 7.20 -7.33
C ALA A 146 -8.01 8.36 -7.87
N ILE A 147 -6.87 8.60 -7.23
CA ILE A 147 -5.96 9.71 -7.55
C ILE A 147 -4.51 9.26 -7.63
N GLY A 148 -3.65 10.12 -8.18
CA GLY A 148 -2.22 9.86 -8.29
C GLY A 148 -1.88 8.93 -9.44
N GLN A 149 -0.73 8.28 -9.33
CA GLN A 149 -0.18 7.44 -10.40
C GLN A 149 0.53 6.21 -9.83
N GLY A 150 0.41 5.08 -10.54
CA GLY A 150 1.11 3.84 -10.21
C GLY A 150 2.45 3.75 -10.93
N SER A 151 3.42 3.13 -10.28
CA SER A 151 4.74 2.84 -10.79
C SER A 151 4.80 1.44 -11.39
N VAL A 152 5.22 1.35 -12.66
CA VAL A 152 5.47 0.06 -13.31
C VAL A 152 6.57 -0.73 -12.57
N GLY A 153 7.57 -0.04 -12.02
CA GLY A 153 8.62 -0.67 -11.23
C GLY A 153 8.06 -1.38 -10.01
N GLU A 154 7.14 -0.74 -9.28
CA GLU A 154 6.51 -1.33 -8.09
C GLU A 154 5.63 -2.53 -8.45
N LEU A 155 4.86 -2.43 -9.54
CA LEU A 155 4.00 -3.52 -10.03
C LEU A 155 4.81 -4.72 -10.54
N LEU A 156 6.06 -4.52 -11.00
CA LEU A 156 6.94 -5.59 -11.44
C LEU A 156 7.58 -6.37 -10.30
N VAL A 157 7.64 -5.81 -9.08
CA VAL A 157 8.30 -6.47 -7.93
C VAL A 157 7.70 -7.84 -7.70
N GLY A 158 6.38 -7.96 -7.48
CA GLY A 158 5.73 -9.24 -7.18
C GLY A 158 6.03 -10.37 -8.17
N PRO A 159 5.83 -10.17 -9.49
CA PRO A 159 6.21 -11.15 -10.52
C PRO A 159 7.70 -11.50 -10.52
N LEU A 160 8.58 -10.52 -10.35
CA LEU A 160 10.03 -10.73 -10.31
C LEU A 160 10.47 -11.48 -9.04
N THR A 161 9.82 -11.25 -7.90
CA THR A 161 10.00 -12.01 -6.67
C THR A 161 9.68 -13.49 -6.90
N VAL A 162 8.56 -13.80 -7.56
CA VAL A 162 8.18 -15.18 -7.91
C VAL A 162 9.22 -15.82 -8.83
N LEU A 163 9.69 -15.09 -9.84
CA LEU A 163 10.73 -15.55 -10.76
C LEU A 163 12.04 -15.84 -10.00
N LEU A 164 12.48 -14.91 -9.15
CA LEU A 164 13.68 -15.03 -8.32
C LEU A 164 13.64 -16.29 -7.47
N PHE A 165 12.56 -16.51 -6.71
CA PHE A 165 12.41 -17.67 -5.84
C PHE A 165 12.36 -18.99 -6.61
N GLY A 166 11.66 -19.03 -7.75
CA GLY A 166 11.63 -20.22 -8.59
C GLY A 166 13.01 -20.59 -9.15
N LEU A 167 13.78 -19.61 -9.61
CA LEU A 167 15.13 -19.82 -10.13
C LEU A 167 16.15 -20.13 -9.02
N ALA A 168 15.96 -19.58 -7.82
CA ALA A 168 16.72 -19.97 -6.63
C ALA A 168 16.49 -21.46 -6.29
N GLY A 169 15.23 -21.90 -6.26
CA GLY A 169 14.88 -23.31 -6.05
C GLY A 169 15.50 -24.25 -7.08
N LEU A 170 15.53 -23.81 -8.34
CA LEU A 170 16.17 -24.53 -9.45
C LEU A 170 17.69 -24.63 -9.29
N LEU A 171 18.37 -23.52 -9.01
CA LEU A 171 19.82 -23.50 -8.79
C LEU A 171 20.22 -24.45 -7.65
N VAL A 172 19.51 -24.36 -6.53
CA VAL A 172 19.77 -25.17 -5.35
C VAL A 172 19.58 -26.66 -5.64
N ALA A 173 18.58 -27.04 -6.45
CA ALA A 173 18.41 -28.43 -6.88
C ALA A 173 19.59 -28.94 -7.73
N GLY A 174 20.26 -28.05 -8.47
CA GLY A 174 21.49 -28.36 -9.21
C GLY A 174 22.70 -28.54 -8.30
N LEU A 175 22.78 -27.79 -7.20
CA LEU A 175 23.92 -27.79 -6.27
C LEU A 175 23.82 -28.88 -5.19
N VAL A 176 22.63 -29.07 -4.61
CA VAL A 176 22.42 -29.95 -3.46
C VAL A 176 21.39 -31.02 -3.79
N ARG A 177 21.77 -32.28 -3.56
CA ARG A 177 20.96 -33.46 -3.94
C ARG A 177 19.90 -33.85 -2.91
N SER A 178 19.49 -32.93 -2.04
CA SER A 178 18.56 -33.20 -0.94
C SER A 178 17.26 -32.41 -1.10
N ALA A 179 16.14 -33.09 -0.96
CA ALA A 179 14.80 -32.48 -1.01
C ALA A 179 14.47 -31.67 0.26
N LEU A 180 15.25 -31.83 1.34
CA LEU A 180 15.06 -31.08 2.59
C LEU A 180 15.56 -29.62 2.50
N VAL A 181 16.39 -29.31 1.51
CA VAL A 181 16.99 -27.98 1.37
C VAL A 181 15.94 -26.92 1.04
N ALA A 182 14.96 -27.25 0.20
CA ALA A 182 13.92 -26.28 -0.17
C ALA A 182 13.05 -25.83 1.03
N PRO A 183 12.50 -26.73 1.87
CA PRO A 183 11.84 -26.32 3.11
C PRO A 183 12.73 -25.48 4.03
N LEU A 184 14.01 -25.85 4.19
CA LEU A 184 14.95 -25.07 5.02
C LEU A 184 15.20 -23.68 4.45
N LEU A 185 15.26 -23.53 3.12
CA LEU A 185 15.37 -22.24 2.46
C LEU A 185 14.13 -21.39 2.66
N VAL A 186 12.92 -21.98 2.62
CA VAL A 186 11.69 -21.25 2.93
C VAL A 186 11.77 -20.66 4.34
N VAL A 187 12.18 -21.46 5.33
CA VAL A 187 12.35 -20.99 6.71
C VAL A 187 13.42 -19.89 6.80
N LEU A 188 14.56 -20.09 6.13
CA LEU A 188 15.64 -19.10 6.09
C LEU A 188 15.17 -17.79 5.46
N PHE A 189 14.46 -17.82 4.33
CA PHE A 189 13.96 -16.60 3.68
C PHE A 189 12.92 -15.87 4.51
N LEU A 190 12.03 -16.60 5.20
CA LEU A 190 11.10 -15.99 6.15
C LEU A 190 11.85 -15.32 7.31
N PHE A 191 12.88 -15.98 7.85
CA PHE A 191 13.72 -15.41 8.90
C PHE A 191 14.47 -14.16 8.41
N LEU A 192 15.07 -14.21 7.22
CA LEU A 192 15.76 -13.07 6.61
C LEU A 192 14.80 -11.92 6.35
N PHE A 193 13.58 -12.20 5.86
CA PHE A 193 12.56 -11.18 5.66
C PHE A 193 12.25 -10.44 6.96
N LEU A 194 12.00 -11.17 8.05
CA LEU A 194 11.75 -10.59 9.38
C LEU A 194 12.95 -9.83 9.94
N PHE A 195 14.17 -10.29 9.66
CA PHE A 195 15.39 -9.65 10.16
C PHE A 195 15.71 -8.36 9.39
N PHE A 196 15.65 -8.41 8.06
CA PHE A 196 16.00 -7.28 7.19
C PHE A 196 14.91 -6.22 7.12
N SER A 197 13.65 -6.55 7.42
CA SER A 197 12.58 -5.55 7.53
C SER A 197 12.84 -4.52 8.63
N GLY A 198 13.71 -4.83 9.61
CA GLY A 198 14.13 -3.92 10.67
C GLY A 198 15.45 -3.19 10.43
N LEU A 199 16.10 -3.37 9.27
CA LEU A 199 17.36 -2.70 8.94
C LEU A 199 17.13 -1.28 8.37
N ASP A 200 18.23 -0.56 8.22
CA ASP A 200 18.27 0.80 7.67
C ASP A 200 17.80 0.88 6.20
N TYR A 201 17.64 2.12 5.70
CA TYR A 201 17.06 2.43 4.40
C TYR A 201 17.71 1.64 3.24
N GLY A 202 19.03 1.43 3.28
CA GLY A 202 19.76 0.74 2.20
C GLY A 202 19.60 -0.79 2.24
N GLY A 203 19.66 -1.40 3.43
CA GLY A 203 19.59 -2.84 3.59
C GLY A 203 18.23 -3.43 3.18
N ARG A 204 17.12 -2.72 3.45
CA ARG A 204 15.77 -3.19 3.12
C ARG A 204 15.51 -3.36 1.62
N TRP A 205 16.15 -2.56 0.76
CA TRP A 205 15.96 -2.67 -0.69
C TRP A 205 16.60 -3.93 -1.30
N LEU A 206 17.45 -4.63 -0.55
CA LEU A 206 17.96 -5.94 -0.97
C LEU A 206 16.95 -7.07 -0.76
N LEU A 207 15.85 -6.82 -0.05
CA LEU A 207 14.79 -7.80 0.12
C LEU A 207 14.03 -8.05 -1.19
N PRO A 208 13.52 -9.27 -1.42
CA PRO A 208 12.72 -9.57 -2.60
C PRO A 208 11.39 -8.81 -2.69
N ALA A 209 10.95 -8.18 -1.60
CA ALA A 209 9.78 -7.33 -1.50
C ALA A 209 10.04 -6.28 -0.40
N VAL A 210 9.61 -5.04 -0.61
CA VAL A 210 9.83 -3.93 0.32
C VAL A 210 8.48 -3.44 0.82
N GLU A 211 8.17 -3.70 2.09
CA GLU A 211 6.95 -3.23 2.73
C GLU A 211 7.27 -2.04 3.65
N GLU A 212 6.42 -1.02 3.64
CA GLU A 212 6.42 0.03 4.66
C GLU A 212 5.19 -0.10 5.53
N ALA A 213 5.42 -0.20 6.83
CA ALA A 213 4.37 -0.08 7.83
C ALA A 213 4.02 1.40 8.06
N THR A 214 3.61 2.11 7.01
CA THR A 214 3.15 3.50 7.13
C THR A 214 1.76 3.67 6.53
N SER A 215 0.93 4.47 7.20
CA SER A 215 -0.33 4.99 6.65
C SER A 215 -0.13 6.31 5.91
N ASN A 216 1.09 6.84 5.85
CA ASN A 216 1.38 8.07 5.12
C ASN A 216 1.23 7.87 3.61
N THR A 217 0.31 8.65 3.04
CA THR A 217 0.20 8.85 1.59
C THR A 217 0.88 10.18 1.25
N LEU A 218 1.86 10.13 0.35
CA LEU A 218 2.56 11.32 -0.17
C LEU A 218 2.27 11.47 -1.67
N PRO A 219 2.36 12.70 -2.22
CA PRO A 219 2.51 12.90 -3.66
C PRO A 219 3.61 12.00 -4.23
N SER A 220 3.37 11.43 -5.42
CA SER A 220 4.21 10.37 -5.97
C SER A 220 5.67 10.80 -6.19
N ASP A 221 5.88 12.08 -6.51
CA ASP A 221 7.19 12.72 -6.68
C ASP A 221 7.96 12.90 -5.36
N LEU A 222 7.25 12.91 -4.22
CA LEU A 222 7.85 13.03 -2.89
C LEU A 222 8.16 11.69 -2.23
N MET A 223 7.72 10.56 -2.81
CA MET A 223 7.96 9.24 -2.21
C MET A 223 9.43 8.84 -2.21
N GLY A 224 10.18 9.16 -3.26
CA GLY A 224 11.61 8.87 -3.36
C GLY A 224 11.97 7.38 -3.45
N ARG A 225 11.11 6.57 -4.05
CA ARG A 225 11.32 5.11 -4.12
C ARG A 225 12.07 4.72 -5.41
N PRO A 226 13.22 4.02 -5.33
CA PRO A 226 13.96 3.54 -6.50
C PRO A 226 13.33 2.28 -7.13
N ALA A 227 12.01 2.25 -7.33
CA ALA A 227 11.26 1.07 -7.76
C ALA A 227 11.76 0.45 -9.07
N ALA A 228 12.14 1.28 -10.06
CA ALA A 228 12.68 0.80 -11.32
C ALA A 228 14.06 0.15 -11.16
N TRP A 229 14.92 0.71 -10.30
CA TRP A 229 16.22 0.11 -9.97
C TRP A 229 16.07 -1.19 -9.19
N HIS A 230 15.08 -1.26 -8.30
CA HIS A 230 14.75 -2.48 -7.58
C HIS A 230 14.24 -3.58 -8.52
N ALA A 231 13.33 -3.26 -9.43
CA ALA A 231 12.90 -4.19 -10.46
C ALA A 231 14.08 -4.66 -11.34
N LEU A 232 15.01 -3.76 -11.70
CA LEU A 232 16.22 -4.13 -12.43
C LEU A 232 17.12 -5.07 -11.63
N TYR A 233 17.32 -4.80 -10.34
CA TYR A 233 18.05 -5.65 -9.41
C TYR A 233 17.44 -7.05 -9.34
N LEU A 234 16.13 -7.16 -9.11
CA LEU A 234 15.44 -8.45 -9.03
C LEU A 234 15.48 -9.22 -10.35
N ALA A 235 15.29 -8.54 -11.48
CA ALA A 235 15.38 -9.15 -12.81
C ALA A 235 16.80 -9.66 -13.09
N GLY A 236 17.81 -8.84 -12.83
CA GLY A 236 19.22 -9.22 -12.95
C GLY A 236 19.56 -10.42 -12.08
N LEU A 237 19.15 -10.40 -10.81
CA LEU A 237 19.43 -11.47 -9.87
C LEU A 237 18.74 -12.77 -10.27
N ALA A 238 17.46 -12.72 -10.65
CA ALA A 238 16.72 -13.88 -11.12
C ALA A 238 17.39 -14.51 -12.36
N LEU A 239 17.74 -13.69 -13.36
CA LEU A 239 18.46 -14.14 -14.56
C LEU A 239 19.81 -14.76 -14.21
N LEU A 240 20.56 -14.15 -13.28
CA LEU A 240 21.84 -14.67 -12.82
C LEU A 240 21.68 -16.07 -12.21
N LEU A 241 20.71 -16.27 -11.31
CA LEU A 241 20.45 -17.59 -10.71
C LEU A 241 20.06 -18.64 -11.75
N GLY A 242 19.19 -18.29 -12.70
CA GLY A 242 18.77 -19.19 -13.77
C GLY A 242 19.92 -19.61 -14.69
N LEU A 243 20.76 -18.66 -15.10
CA LEU A 243 21.91 -18.93 -15.97
C LEU A 243 23.02 -19.71 -15.25
N VAL A 244 23.28 -19.41 -13.97
CA VAL A 244 24.20 -20.20 -13.14
C VAL A 244 23.68 -21.62 -12.98
N ALA A 245 22.37 -21.84 -12.81
CA ALA A 245 21.81 -23.18 -12.78
C ALA A 245 22.08 -23.96 -14.09
N VAL A 246 21.96 -23.29 -15.24
CA VAL A 246 22.32 -23.87 -16.55
C VAL A 246 23.82 -24.20 -16.63
N LEU A 247 24.70 -23.34 -16.13
CA LEU A 247 26.16 -23.61 -16.08
C LEU A 247 26.49 -24.81 -15.17
N VAL A 248 25.93 -24.85 -13.96
CA VAL A 248 26.11 -25.95 -12.99
C VAL A 248 25.67 -27.30 -13.59
N THR A 249 24.66 -27.27 -14.46
CA THR A 249 24.12 -28.46 -15.12
C THR A 249 24.77 -28.79 -16.48
N GLY A 250 25.82 -28.06 -16.88
CA GLY A 250 26.69 -28.37 -18.01
C GLY A 250 26.51 -27.52 -19.27
N GLY A 251 25.68 -26.47 -19.26
CA GLY A 251 25.39 -25.61 -20.40
C GLY A 251 26.47 -24.55 -20.67
N ARG A 252 27.70 -24.96 -21.01
CA ARG A 252 28.88 -24.08 -21.13
C ARG A 252 29.04 -23.37 -22.49
N LYS A 253 27.96 -22.80 -23.04
CA LYS A 253 28.04 -22.05 -24.31
C LYS A 253 28.52 -20.61 -24.07
N PRO A 254 29.28 -19.98 -24.99
CA PRO A 254 29.73 -18.59 -24.84
C PRO A 254 28.58 -17.61 -24.56
N VAL A 255 27.42 -17.81 -25.18
CA VAL A 255 26.21 -17.00 -24.94
C VAL A 255 25.72 -17.08 -23.50
N VAL A 256 25.90 -18.22 -22.82
CA VAL A 256 25.50 -18.38 -21.41
C VAL A 256 26.45 -17.61 -20.51
N PHE A 257 27.77 -17.65 -20.78
CA PHE A 257 28.75 -16.84 -20.06
C PHE A 257 28.53 -15.34 -20.25
N ALA A 258 28.27 -14.89 -21.48
CA ALA A 258 27.92 -13.51 -21.77
C ALA A 258 26.64 -13.09 -21.04
N GLY A 259 25.63 -13.96 -21.03
CA GLY A 259 24.39 -13.75 -20.27
C GLY A 259 24.63 -13.61 -18.76
N VAL A 260 25.49 -14.45 -18.18
CA VAL A 260 25.85 -14.37 -16.75
C VAL A 260 26.54 -13.05 -16.44
N ALA A 261 27.50 -12.63 -17.28
CA ALA A 261 28.19 -11.35 -17.11
C ALA A 261 27.20 -10.17 -17.19
N GLY A 262 26.29 -10.20 -18.17
CA GLY A 262 25.23 -9.20 -18.30
C GLY A 262 24.29 -9.17 -17.09
N ALA A 263 23.79 -10.33 -16.67
CA ALA A 263 22.89 -10.43 -15.51
C ALA A 263 23.56 -9.96 -14.21
N LEU A 264 24.85 -10.28 -14.02
CA LEU A 264 25.65 -9.78 -12.91
C LEU A 264 25.78 -8.25 -12.96
N ALA A 265 26.08 -7.67 -14.13
CA ALA A 265 26.15 -6.23 -14.30
C ALA A 265 24.81 -5.55 -13.97
N LEU A 266 23.68 -6.08 -14.46
CA LEU A 266 22.35 -5.56 -14.13
C LEU A 266 22.06 -5.63 -12.62
N THR A 267 22.41 -6.74 -11.98
CA THR A 267 22.24 -6.94 -10.53
C THR A 267 23.05 -5.91 -9.75
N LEU A 268 24.32 -5.70 -10.10
CA LEU A 268 25.20 -4.76 -9.42
C LEU A 268 24.76 -3.32 -9.64
N VAL A 269 24.41 -2.94 -10.87
CA VAL A 269 23.92 -1.59 -11.19
C VAL A 269 22.61 -1.32 -10.46
N GLY A 270 21.64 -2.24 -10.53
CA GLY A 270 20.37 -2.11 -9.80
C GLY A 270 20.58 -2.03 -8.29
N GLY A 271 21.42 -2.91 -7.73
CA GLY A 271 21.73 -2.97 -6.30
C GLY A 271 22.43 -1.72 -5.77
N VAL A 272 23.38 -1.15 -6.53
CA VAL A 272 24.06 0.10 -6.14
C VAL A 272 23.12 1.30 -6.31
N ALA A 273 22.43 1.41 -7.45
CA ALA A 273 21.55 2.54 -7.74
C ALA A 273 20.37 2.64 -6.77
N GLN A 274 19.78 1.51 -6.35
CA GLN A 274 18.70 1.53 -5.36
C GLN A 274 19.19 1.91 -3.94
N SER A 275 20.49 1.76 -3.65
CA SER A 275 21.08 2.09 -2.34
C SER A 275 21.62 3.51 -2.24
N ALA A 276 21.51 4.32 -3.30
CA ALA A 276 22.08 5.67 -3.37
C ALA A 276 21.44 6.67 -2.38
N GLY A 277 20.32 6.30 -1.75
CA GLY A 277 19.57 7.16 -0.83
C GLY A 277 18.73 8.21 -1.56
N ASP A 278 18.18 9.14 -0.80
CA ASP A 278 17.37 10.24 -1.34
C ASP A 278 18.28 11.28 -2.02
N SER A 279 17.92 11.70 -3.24
CA SER A 279 18.64 12.76 -3.96
C SER A 279 18.46 14.14 -3.30
N PRO A 280 19.44 15.05 -3.38
CA PRO A 280 19.31 16.40 -2.83
C PRO A 280 18.05 17.14 -3.31
N GLU A 281 17.69 16.97 -4.59
CA GLU A 281 16.51 17.59 -5.19
C GLU A 281 15.20 17.07 -4.56
N LEU A 282 15.18 15.79 -4.17
CA LEU A 282 14.02 15.17 -3.51
C LEU A 282 13.90 15.65 -2.07
N VAL A 283 15.03 15.77 -1.35
CA VAL A 283 15.05 16.32 0.00
C VAL A 283 14.53 17.76 -0.02
N GLU A 284 15.00 18.58 -0.95
CA GLU A 284 14.53 19.96 -1.13
C GLU A 284 13.04 20.01 -1.51
N ALA A 285 12.58 19.13 -2.43
CA ALA A 285 11.17 19.06 -2.81
C ALA A 285 10.27 18.68 -1.62
N ARG A 286 10.70 17.72 -0.78
CA ARG A 286 9.99 17.31 0.43
C ARG A 286 9.94 18.43 1.47
N GLU A 287 11.05 19.12 1.69
CA GLU A 287 11.11 20.28 2.57
C GLU A 287 10.17 21.39 2.08
N ARG A 288 10.22 21.72 0.79
CA ARG A 288 9.34 22.71 0.17
C ARG A 288 7.87 22.33 0.30
N ALA A 289 7.50 21.08 0.02
CA ALA A 289 6.13 20.61 0.17
C ALA A 289 5.62 20.64 1.62
N THR A 290 6.51 20.47 2.59
CA THR A 290 6.17 20.45 4.03
C THR A 290 6.08 21.86 4.61
N VAL A 291 7.10 22.69 4.36
CA VAL A 291 7.28 24.01 4.99
C VAL A 291 6.66 25.14 4.18
N HIS A 292 6.69 25.02 2.85
CA HIS A 292 6.20 26.00 1.89
C HIS A 292 5.20 25.40 0.88
N PRO A 293 4.13 24.73 1.36
CA PRO A 293 3.17 24.06 0.48
C PRO A 293 2.54 25.01 -0.54
N GLU A 294 2.43 26.31 -0.25
CA GLU A 294 1.92 27.33 -1.17
C GLU A 294 2.72 27.47 -2.47
N GLN A 295 3.98 27.03 -2.51
CA GLN A 295 4.83 27.12 -3.70
C GLN A 295 4.57 26.00 -4.71
N VAL A 296 3.99 24.88 -4.27
CA VAL A 296 3.80 23.66 -5.07
C VAL A 296 2.33 23.25 -5.21
N GLN A 297 1.43 23.99 -4.57
CA GLN A 297 0.00 23.75 -4.60
C GLN A 297 -0.72 24.67 -5.57
N SER A 298 -1.83 24.18 -6.09
CA SER A 298 -2.79 24.99 -6.84
C SER A 298 -3.98 25.31 -5.96
N CYS A 299 -4.34 26.58 -5.88
CA CYS A 299 -5.47 27.06 -5.10
C CYS A 299 -6.63 27.47 -6.01
N VAL A 300 -7.85 27.05 -5.67
CA VAL A 300 -9.08 27.46 -6.35
C VAL A 300 -10.08 28.01 -5.34
N ARG A 301 -10.89 28.98 -5.75
CA ARG A 301 -11.92 29.59 -4.90
C ARG A 301 -13.29 29.02 -5.23
N ARG A 302 -14.06 28.64 -4.21
CA ARG A 302 -15.45 28.14 -4.31
C ARG A 302 -16.26 28.66 -3.14
N ASP A 303 -17.42 29.27 -3.41
CA ASP A 303 -18.39 29.72 -2.40
C ASP A 303 -17.78 30.53 -1.24
N GLY A 304 -16.88 31.46 -1.59
CA GLY A 304 -16.16 32.31 -0.63
C GLY A 304 -14.97 31.64 0.06
N SER A 305 -14.79 30.33 -0.04
CA SER A 305 -13.63 29.64 0.55
C SER A 305 -12.54 29.35 -0.49
N THR A 306 -11.29 29.26 -0.03
CA THR A 306 -10.13 28.96 -0.89
C THR A 306 -9.63 27.57 -0.58
N TYR A 307 -9.38 26.75 -1.60
CA TYR A 307 -8.97 25.36 -1.47
C TYR A 307 -7.65 25.14 -2.19
N CYS A 308 -6.61 24.78 -1.46
CA CYS A 308 -5.27 24.56 -1.97
C CYS A 308 -4.90 23.08 -1.87
N ALA A 309 -4.60 22.47 -3.01
CA ALA A 309 -4.29 21.04 -3.11
C ALA A 309 -2.97 20.82 -3.85
N PHE A 310 -2.30 19.72 -3.54
CA PHE A 310 -1.26 19.19 -4.43
C PHE A 310 -1.90 18.74 -5.76
N PRO A 311 -1.17 18.76 -6.88
CA PRO A 311 -1.74 18.49 -8.21
C PRO A 311 -2.54 17.18 -8.29
N GLU A 312 -2.05 16.09 -7.71
CA GLU A 312 -2.73 14.79 -7.71
C GLU A 312 -4.07 14.80 -6.93
N TRP A 313 -4.24 15.72 -5.98
CA TRP A 313 -5.45 15.85 -5.15
C TRP A 313 -6.42 16.92 -5.65
N ALA A 314 -6.09 17.66 -6.71
CA ALA A 314 -6.96 18.70 -7.25
C ALA A 314 -8.41 18.21 -7.53
N PRO A 315 -8.67 16.98 -8.00
CA PRO A 315 -10.03 16.47 -8.17
C PRO A 315 -10.86 16.40 -6.87
N ARG A 316 -10.23 16.31 -5.70
CA ARG A 316 -10.92 16.18 -4.40
C ARG A 316 -11.42 17.50 -3.81
N VAL A 317 -10.99 18.63 -4.37
CA VAL A 317 -11.39 19.95 -3.87
C VAL A 317 -12.91 20.12 -3.82
N GLY A 318 -13.64 19.55 -4.78
CA GLY A 318 -15.10 19.59 -4.79
C GLY A 318 -15.73 18.90 -3.58
N ASP A 319 -15.18 17.78 -3.16
CA ASP A 319 -15.67 17.02 -1.99
C ASP A 319 -15.39 17.78 -0.68
N TRP A 320 -14.21 18.40 -0.57
CA TRP A 320 -13.85 19.23 0.58
C TRP A 320 -14.77 20.44 0.68
N ALA A 321 -15.05 21.10 -0.44
CA ALA A 321 -15.97 22.23 -0.50
C ALA A 321 -17.36 21.84 -0.02
N ALA A 322 -17.90 20.71 -0.52
CA ALA A 322 -19.19 20.21 -0.10
C ALA A 322 -19.28 19.93 1.42
N VAL A 323 -18.19 19.49 2.05
CA VAL A 323 -18.13 19.31 3.51
C VAL A 323 -18.12 20.67 4.23
N VAL A 324 -17.26 21.60 3.80
CA VAL A 324 -17.21 22.96 4.36
C VAL A 324 -18.58 23.63 4.31
N ASP A 325 -19.28 23.52 3.18
CA ASP A 325 -20.62 24.10 3.00
C ASP A 325 -21.64 23.48 3.95
N ARG A 326 -21.62 22.15 4.13
CA ARG A 326 -22.50 21.46 5.07
C ARG A 326 -22.22 21.87 6.52
N VAL A 327 -20.96 21.95 6.92
CA VAL A 327 -20.55 22.42 8.26
C VAL A 327 -21.00 23.88 8.47
N ARG A 328 -20.71 24.78 7.53
CA ARG A 328 -21.13 26.19 7.58
C ARG A 328 -22.66 26.31 7.65
N SER A 329 -23.41 25.48 6.92
CA SER A 329 -24.88 25.53 6.90
C SER A 329 -25.53 25.30 8.27
N LEU A 330 -24.84 24.59 9.17
CA LEU A 330 -25.29 24.33 10.54
C LEU A 330 -24.90 25.45 11.52
N ALA A 331 -23.92 26.28 11.18
CA ALA A 331 -23.41 27.33 12.03
C ALA A 331 -24.41 28.50 12.17
N GLY A 332 -24.35 29.18 13.32
CA GLY A 332 -25.09 30.42 13.58
C GLY A 332 -24.21 31.66 13.48
N GLY A 333 -24.82 32.84 13.60
CA GLY A 333 -24.12 34.12 13.56
C GLY A 333 -23.26 34.30 12.31
N ARG A 334 -22.10 34.98 12.46
CA ARG A 334 -21.16 35.22 11.36
C ARG A 334 -20.39 33.98 10.90
N ALA A 335 -20.42 32.89 11.66
CA ALA A 335 -19.69 31.67 11.30
C ALA A 335 -20.26 30.98 10.05
N HIS A 336 -21.55 31.16 9.75
CA HIS A 336 -22.15 30.66 8.51
C HIS A 336 -21.54 31.33 7.26
N GLU A 337 -21.22 32.62 7.34
CA GLU A 337 -20.67 33.42 6.25
C GLU A 337 -19.13 33.45 6.24
N GLN A 338 -18.49 32.84 7.25
CA GLN A 338 -17.04 32.88 7.39
C GLN A 338 -16.35 32.11 6.26
N ASP A 339 -15.55 32.82 5.48
CA ASP A 339 -14.64 32.26 4.49
C ASP A 339 -13.50 31.52 5.19
N VAL A 340 -13.18 30.31 4.72
CA VAL A 340 -12.05 29.52 5.19
C VAL A 340 -11.04 29.26 4.08
N VAL A 341 -9.79 29.01 4.47
CA VAL A 341 -8.74 28.51 3.60
C VAL A 341 -8.52 27.04 3.94
N VAL A 342 -8.99 26.13 3.09
CA VAL A 342 -8.67 24.71 3.21
C VAL A 342 -7.36 24.46 2.50
N ARG A 343 -6.33 24.05 3.23
CA ARG A 343 -5.02 23.73 2.67
C ARG A 343 -4.67 22.29 2.95
N GLN A 344 -4.35 21.56 1.90
CA GLN A 344 -3.77 20.25 2.04
C GLN A 344 -2.38 20.35 2.66
N ARG A 345 -2.05 19.53 3.65
CA ARG A 345 -0.68 19.49 4.22
C ARG A 345 -0.19 18.06 4.32
N VAL A 346 1.13 17.93 4.25
CA VAL A 346 1.88 16.68 4.41
C VAL A 346 3.17 17.00 5.17
N ASP A 347 3.63 16.09 6.02
CA ASP A 347 5.03 16.10 6.46
C ASP A 347 5.79 15.06 5.63
N ALA A 348 6.54 15.56 4.65
CA ALA A 348 7.33 14.73 3.75
C ALA A 348 8.81 14.72 4.12
N ARG A 349 9.25 15.45 5.15
CA ARG A 349 10.68 15.62 5.48
C ARG A 349 11.40 14.29 5.72
N TYR A 350 10.68 13.33 6.29
CA TYR A 350 11.17 11.98 6.58
C TYR A 350 10.65 10.93 5.60
N GLY A 351 10.09 11.35 4.45
CA GLY A 351 9.47 10.48 3.47
C GLY A 351 8.44 9.53 4.10
N LEU A 352 8.43 8.28 3.66
CA LEU A 352 7.52 7.24 4.16
C LEU A 352 7.87 6.73 5.57
N SER A 353 9.01 7.13 6.14
CA SER A 353 9.40 6.79 7.53
C SER A 353 8.92 7.80 8.57
N GLY A 354 8.38 8.95 8.15
CA GLY A 354 7.75 9.90 9.06
C GLY A 354 6.44 9.37 9.63
N ASP A 355 6.03 9.92 10.77
CA ASP A 355 4.64 9.79 11.21
C ASP A 355 3.72 10.68 10.37
N ALA A 356 2.42 10.42 10.43
CA ALA A 356 1.40 11.19 9.72
C ALA A 356 0.97 12.44 10.49
N ALA A 357 1.64 12.76 11.59
CA ALA A 357 1.17 13.81 12.49
C ALA A 357 1.45 15.18 11.87
N LEU A 358 0.41 16.02 11.86
CA LEU A 358 0.52 17.39 11.40
C LEU A 358 0.27 18.31 12.59
N GLU A 359 1.21 19.21 12.84
CA GLU A 359 1.03 20.24 13.86
C GLU A 359 -0.09 21.22 13.45
N SER A 360 -0.92 21.61 14.42
CA SER A 360 -1.94 22.64 14.26
C SER A 360 -1.32 24.01 13.94
N LEU A 361 -2.02 24.84 13.17
CA LEU A 361 -1.59 26.20 12.82
C LEU A 361 -2.32 27.28 13.61
N LYS A 362 -1.62 28.41 13.85
CA LYS A 362 -2.19 29.68 14.34
C LYS A 362 -2.73 30.60 13.24
N ARG A 363 -2.82 30.09 12.00
CA ARG A 363 -3.24 30.92 10.86
C ARG A 363 -4.77 31.11 10.92
N PRO A 364 -5.27 32.35 10.96
CA PRO A 364 -6.70 32.58 11.08
C PRO A 364 -7.48 31.97 9.93
N HIS A 365 -8.52 31.21 10.27
CA HIS A 365 -9.47 30.59 9.34
C HIS A 365 -8.84 29.65 8.30
N GLU A 366 -7.62 29.17 8.54
CA GLU A 366 -6.99 28.12 7.74
C GLU A 366 -7.26 26.75 8.37
N VAL A 367 -7.67 25.78 7.55
CA VAL A 367 -7.99 24.41 7.96
C VAL A 367 -7.14 23.44 7.14
N THR A 368 -6.48 22.53 7.83
CA THR A 368 -5.68 21.47 7.26
C THR A 368 -6.58 20.34 6.78
N VAL A 369 -6.31 19.84 5.57
CA VAL A 369 -6.83 18.56 5.09
C VAL A 369 -5.66 17.60 4.81
N GLY A 370 -5.83 16.33 5.19
CA GLY A 370 -4.82 15.31 4.95
C GLY A 370 -4.81 14.79 3.50
N THR A 371 -4.04 13.74 3.26
CA THR A 371 -3.94 13.05 1.96
C THR A 371 -4.94 11.91 1.80
N GLN A 372 -5.44 11.35 2.89
CA GLN A 372 -6.49 10.35 2.88
C GLN A 372 -7.88 11.00 2.82
N TRP A 373 -8.86 10.30 2.22
CA TRP A 373 -10.22 10.81 2.10
C TRP A 373 -11.26 9.68 2.07
N GLY A 374 -12.50 10.01 2.46
CA GLY A 374 -13.61 9.07 2.59
C GLY A 374 -13.69 8.39 3.96
N GLY A 375 -14.79 7.69 4.21
CA GLY A 375 -15.07 7.01 5.47
C GLY A 375 -14.90 7.93 6.69
N ASN A 376 -14.04 7.53 7.61
CA ASN A 376 -13.76 8.25 8.86
C ASN A 376 -13.06 9.61 8.64
N ARG A 377 -12.45 9.84 7.47
CA ARG A 377 -11.72 11.10 7.17
C ARG A 377 -12.66 12.28 6.94
N VAL A 378 -13.91 12.02 6.57
CA VAL A 378 -14.94 13.06 6.34
C VAL A 378 -15.37 13.73 7.66
N PRO A 379 -15.83 13.00 8.70
CA PRO A 379 -16.18 13.63 9.97
C PRO A 379 -14.95 14.19 10.71
N GLU A 380 -13.77 13.60 10.53
CA GLU A 380 -12.49 14.15 11.03
C GLU A 380 -12.20 15.54 10.44
N PHE A 381 -12.25 15.68 9.11
CA PHE A 381 -12.09 16.98 8.45
C PHE A 381 -13.22 17.95 8.85
N SER A 382 -14.45 17.46 8.99
CA SER A 382 -15.60 18.27 9.44
C SER A 382 -15.38 18.85 10.84
N ALA A 383 -14.80 18.06 11.76
CA ALA A 383 -14.46 18.51 13.11
C ALA A 383 -13.37 19.59 13.10
N ALA A 384 -12.39 19.51 12.19
CA ALA A 384 -11.38 20.55 12.02
C ALA A 384 -11.99 21.87 11.50
N VAL A 385 -12.84 21.81 10.48
CA VAL A 385 -13.56 22.99 9.97
C VAL A 385 -14.44 23.61 11.07
N ALA A 386 -15.21 22.79 11.79
CA ALA A 386 -16.05 23.25 12.90
C ALA A 386 -15.23 23.93 14.01
N GLY A 387 -14.09 23.34 14.36
CA GLY A 387 -13.16 23.89 15.33
C GLY A 387 -12.68 25.29 14.93
N VAL A 388 -12.22 25.46 13.68
CA VAL A 388 -11.74 26.74 13.16
C VAL A 388 -12.86 27.79 13.07
N LEU A 389 -14.09 27.39 12.73
CA LEU A 389 -15.24 28.32 12.72
C LEU A 389 -15.61 28.84 14.11
N ILE A 390 -15.36 28.06 15.17
CA ILE A 390 -15.68 28.42 16.57
C ILE A 390 -14.50 29.14 17.24
N ALA A 391 -13.29 28.64 17.04
CA ALA A 391 -12.09 29.08 17.76
C ALA A 391 -11.27 30.13 17.00
N GLY A 392 -11.43 30.21 15.67
CA GLY A 392 -10.70 31.11 14.79
C GLY A 392 -9.52 30.46 14.07
N ASP A 393 -8.81 29.53 14.70
CA ASP A 393 -7.68 28.80 14.14
C ASP A 393 -7.57 27.38 14.73
N GLU A 394 -6.70 26.54 14.16
CA GLU A 394 -6.58 25.12 14.53
C GLU A 394 -6.00 24.94 15.94
N GLU A 395 -4.99 25.72 16.32
CA GLU A 395 -4.37 25.60 17.65
C GLU A 395 -5.37 25.96 18.76
N ALA A 396 -6.10 27.05 18.58
CA ALA A 396 -7.17 27.44 19.49
C ALA A 396 -8.29 26.38 19.54
N ALA A 397 -8.61 25.74 18.41
CA ALA A 397 -9.61 24.67 18.35
C ALA A 397 -9.19 23.43 19.14
N THR A 398 -7.94 22.99 19.01
CA THR A 398 -7.40 21.84 19.75
C THR A 398 -7.29 22.09 21.26
N SER A 399 -7.23 23.36 21.66
CA SER A 399 -7.22 23.79 23.06
C SER A 399 -8.62 23.89 23.68
N ILE A 400 -9.69 23.61 22.94
CA ILE A 400 -11.05 23.63 23.50
C ILE A 400 -11.22 22.45 24.45
N CYS A 401 -11.42 22.79 25.71
CA CYS A 401 -11.74 21.87 26.80
C CYS A 401 -12.88 22.47 27.63
N ASP A 402 -14.00 22.75 26.97
CA ASP A 402 -15.20 23.30 27.60
C ASP A 402 -16.43 22.94 26.74
N GLY A 403 -17.61 23.39 27.17
CA GLY A 403 -18.89 23.12 26.53
C GLY A 403 -19.00 23.56 25.06
N ARG A 404 -18.03 24.31 24.51
CA ARG A 404 -17.95 24.61 23.06
C ARG A 404 -17.73 23.36 22.22
N ILE A 405 -17.28 22.24 22.80
CA ILE A 405 -17.22 20.94 22.11
C ILE A 405 -18.61 20.50 21.62
N VAL A 406 -19.69 20.82 22.34
CA VAL A 406 -21.06 20.44 21.93
C VAL A 406 -21.47 21.06 20.59
N PRO A 407 -21.46 22.40 20.40
CA PRO A 407 -21.76 22.99 19.10
C PRO A 407 -20.72 22.60 18.04
N LEU A 408 -19.44 22.42 18.39
CA LEU A 408 -18.41 21.96 17.46
C LEU A 408 -18.78 20.60 16.85
N MET A 409 -19.08 19.62 17.70
CA MET A 409 -19.42 18.28 17.22
C MET A 409 -20.78 18.24 16.52
N TRP A 410 -21.74 19.08 16.94
CA TRP A 410 -22.98 19.28 16.17
C TRP A 410 -22.69 19.74 14.74
N LEU A 411 -21.80 20.71 14.54
CA LEU A 411 -21.40 21.13 13.20
C LEU A 411 -20.68 20.01 12.43
N ALA A 412 -19.84 19.23 13.12
CA ALA A 412 -19.03 18.18 12.51
C ALA A 412 -19.89 17.02 11.99
N VAL A 413 -20.88 16.56 12.76
CA VAL A 413 -21.63 15.32 12.45
C VAL A 413 -23.14 15.53 12.23
N GLY A 414 -23.73 16.66 12.62
CA GLY A 414 -25.19 16.86 12.60
C GLY A 414 -25.82 16.88 11.19
N TRP A 415 -25.02 17.08 10.15
CA TRP A 415 -25.46 17.07 8.76
C TRP A 415 -25.47 15.66 8.15
N GLU A 416 -24.77 14.70 8.76
CA GLU A 416 -24.67 13.33 8.28
C GLU A 416 -26.03 12.62 8.31
N SER A 417 -26.22 11.65 7.42
CA SER A 417 -27.45 10.84 7.41
C SER A 417 -27.59 9.98 8.67
N ASP A 418 -26.47 9.54 9.23
CA ASP A 418 -26.37 8.85 10.52
C ASP A 418 -25.32 9.56 11.42
N PRO A 419 -25.72 10.60 12.16
CA PRO A 419 -24.82 11.38 13.00
C PRO A 419 -24.16 10.60 14.13
N LEU A 420 -24.83 9.58 14.68
CA LEU A 420 -24.28 8.76 15.76
C LEU A 420 -23.21 7.81 15.22
N ASP A 421 -23.39 7.25 14.03
CA ASP A 421 -22.33 6.47 13.39
C ASP A 421 -21.14 7.36 12.99
N ALA A 422 -21.39 8.59 12.52
CA ALA A 422 -20.33 9.55 12.26
C ALA A 422 -19.56 9.94 13.54
N LEU A 423 -20.26 10.16 14.65
CA LEU A 423 -19.66 10.39 15.96
C LEU A 423 -18.81 9.20 16.41
N ARG A 424 -19.30 7.97 16.18
CA ARG A 424 -18.57 6.75 16.48
C ARG A 424 -17.23 6.71 15.73
N ARG A 425 -17.28 6.93 14.41
CA ARG A 425 -16.14 6.82 13.48
C ARG A 425 -15.06 7.89 13.67
N VAL A 426 -15.42 9.05 14.22
CA VAL A 426 -14.46 10.15 14.46
C VAL A 426 -13.82 10.09 15.84
N ARG A 427 -14.28 9.18 16.72
CA ARG A 427 -13.70 8.96 18.05
C ARG A 427 -12.71 7.80 18.00
N LEU A 428 -11.61 7.91 18.75
CA LEU A 428 -10.53 6.92 18.73
C LEU A 428 -10.97 5.53 19.20
N ASN A 429 -11.94 5.47 20.11
CA ASN A 429 -12.44 4.23 20.72
C ASN A 429 -13.64 3.61 20.00
N ASP A 430 -14.10 4.18 18.89
CA ASP A 430 -15.29 3.74 18.15
C ASP A 430 -16.55 3.59 19.04
N THR A 431 -16.72 4.45 20.04
CA THR A 431 -17.92 4.49 20.90
C THR A 431 -18.71 5.78 20.76
N VAL A 432 -19.95 5.75 21.22
CA VAL A 432 -20.86 6.92 21.26
C VAL A 432 -21.17 7.36 22.69
N THR A 433 -20.45 6.87 23.69
CA THR A 433 -20.63 7.16 25.12
C THR A 433 -19.28 7.44 25.79
N GLY A 434 -19.27 7.90 27.04
CA GLY A 434 -18.03 8.19 27.77
C GLY A 434 -17.23 9.36 27.20
N SER A 435 -16.05 9.61 27.76
CA SER A 435 -15.08 10.58 27.25
C SER A 435 -14.10 9.93 26.28
N ASP A 436 -13.68 10.65 25.24
CA ASP A 436 -12.62 10.18 24.33
C ASP A 436 -12.01 11.31 23.49
N SER A 437 -10.91 11.00 22.80
CA SER A 437 -10.32 11.86 21.78
C SER A 437 -11.11 11.82 20.47
N VAL A 438 -11.38 12.99 19.91
CA VAL A 438 -11.94 13.18 18.58
C VAL A 438 -10.79 13.42 17.61
N LEU A 439 -10.78 12.64 16.54
CA LEU A 439 -9.79 12.73 15.48
C LEU A 439 -9.97 14.02 14.68
N GLN A 440 -8.83 14.64 14.35
CA GLN A 440 -8.71 15.75 13.40
C GLN A 440 -7.49 15.48 12.50
N PRO A 441 -7.38 16.15 11.32
CA PRO A 441 -6.23 15.98 10.45
C PRO A 441 -4.89 16.42 11.07
N THR A 442 -4.95 17.27 12.09
CA THR A 442 -3.82 17.74 12.90
C THR A 442 -3.85 17.09 14.29
N ASN A 443 -3.48 17.82 15.35
CA ASN A 443 -3.76 17.37 16.70
C ASN A 443 -5.28 17.23 16.91
N GLY A 444 -5.71 16.13 17.51
CA GLY A 444 -7.11 15.92 17.88
C GLY A 444 -7.53 16.77 19.09
N LEU A 445 -8.80 16.65 19.47
CA LEU A 445 -9.36 17.31 20.66
C LEU A 445 -9.96 16.29 21.61
N TYR A 446 -10.15 16.66 22.88
CA TYR A 446 -10.74 15.77 23.88
C TYR A 446 -12.20 16.14 24.14
N MET A 447 -13.07 15.13 24.11
CA MET A 447 -14.50 15.26 24.40
C MET A 447 -14.81 14.56 25.72
N THR A 448 -15.38 15.28 26.69
CA THR A 448 -15.74 14.74 28.01
C THR A 448 -17.02 13.91 27.94
N GLU A 449 -17.27 13.08 28.95
CA GLU A 449 -18.49 12.27 29.01
C GLU A 449 -19.75 13.14 29.07
N ALA A 450 -19.71 14.21 29.88
CA ALA A 450 -20.78 15.20 29.93
C ALA A 450 -21.07 15.83 28.57
N GLN A 451 -20.04 16.17 27.79
CA GLN A 451 -20.21 16.72 26.45
C GLN A 451 -20.80 15.69 25.50
N THR A 452 -20.41 14.41 25.62
CA THR A 452 -20.95 13.30 24.82
C THR A 452 -22.44 13.12 25.08
N GLU A 453 -22.88 13.12 26.33
CA GLU A 453 -24.30 13.03 26.70
C GLU A 453 -25.13 14.17 26.10
N VAL A 454 -24.66 15.40 26.22
CA VAL A 454 -25.36 16.58 25.69
C VAL A 454 -25.43 16.54 24.17
N LEU A 455 -24.33 16.15 23.50
CA LEU A 455 -24.33 15.99 22.04
C LEU A 455 -25.33 14.91 21.60
N ARG A 456 -25.35 13.74 22.25
CA ARG A 456 -26.30 12.68 21.90
C ARG A 456 -27.74 13.17 22.05
N ALA A 457 -28.07 13.80 23.17
CA ALA A 457 -29.40 14.35 23.41
C ALA A 457 -29.79 15.40 22.36
N LEU A 458 -28.82 16.17 21.86
CA LEU A 458 -29.02 17.10 20.74
C LEU A 458 -29.27 16.36 19.40
N LEU A 459 -28.53 15.29 19.14
CA LEU A 459 -28.66 14.46 17.93
C LEU A 459 -29.96 13.63 17.90
N ASP A 460 -30.56 13.35 19.06
CA ASP A 460 -31.86 12.68 19.18
C ASP A 460 -33.05 13.60 18.79
N LEU A 461 -32.84 14.91 18.75
CA LEU A 461 -33.86 15.86 18.28
C LEU A 461 -33.98 15.84 16.74
N PRO A 462 -35.15 16.20 16.18
CA PRO A 462 -35.27 16.47 14.75
C PRO A 462 -34.23 17.49 14.29
N ARG A 463 -33.49 17.20 13.22
CA ARG A 463 -32.35 18.04 12.75
C ARG A 463 -32.70 19.53 12.63
N ALA A 464 -33.87 19.85 12.09
CA ALA A 464 -34.32 21.23 11.94
C ALA A 464 -34.51 21.93 13.29
N GLU A 465 -35.01 21.22 14.29
CA GLU A 465 -35.21 21.72 15.65
C GLU A 465 -33.86 21.91 16.36
N ALA A 466 -32.98 20.91 16.33
CA ALA A 466 -31.62 21.01 16.88
C ALA A 466 -30.85 22.20 16.25
N GLY A 467 -30.88 22.30 14.92
CA GLY A 467 -30.26 23.38 14.19
C GLY A 467 -30.80 24.76 14.56
N ALA A 468 -32.13 24.90 14.71
CA ALA A 468 -32.74 26.16 15.14
C ALA A 468 -32.28 26.56 16.55
N ARG A 469 -32.26 25.62 17.51
CA ARG A 469 -31.81 25.86 18.89
C ARG A 469 -30.35 26.28 18.95
N VAL A 470 -29.47 25.61 18.20
CA VAL A 470 -28.04 25.96 18.11
C VAL A 470 -27.85 27.36 17.53
N LYS A 471 -28.55 27.69 16.44
CA LYS A 471 -28.43 29.00 15.78
C LYS A 471 -28.96 30.15 16.64
N ASP A 472 -30.09 29.98 17.31
CA ASP A 472 -30.71 30.99 18.18
C ASP A 472 -29.87 31.29 19.45
N ARG A 473 -28.97 30.39 19.83
CA ARG A 473 -28.11 30.53 21.01
C ARG A 473 -26.62 30.57 20.68
N TRP A 474 -26.28 30.78 19.41
CA TRP A 474 -24.93 30.64 18.88
C TRP A 474 -23.87 31.38 19.72
N GLU A 475 -24.03 32.69 19.90
CA GLU A 475 -23.04 33.52 20.63
C GLU A 475 -22.79 33.04 22.06
N LYS A 476 -23.81 32.50 22.73
CA LYS A 476 -23.70 31.97 24.09
C LYS A 476 -23.07 30.58 24.09
N LEU A 477 -23.39 29.74 23.12
CA LEU A 477 -22.85 28.38 22.98
C LEU A 477 -21.38 28.36 22.58
N THR A 478 -20.93 29.36 21.82
CA THR A 478 -19.53 29.51 21.41
C THR A 478 -18.71 30.40 22.35
N ALA A 479 -19.29 30.87 23.46
CA ALA A 479 -18.57 31.68 24.43
C ALA A 479 -17.50 30.85 25.15
N PRO A 480 -16.27 31.37 25.35
CA PRO A 480 -15.23 30.64 26.07
C PRO A 480 -15.65 30.26 27.49
N LYS A 481 -15.21 29.09 27.96
CA LYS A 481 -15.42 28.58 29.34
C LYS A 481 -16.87 28.28 29.71
N ILE A 482 -17.77 28.13 28.74
CA ILE A 482 -19.10 27.58 28.99
C ILE A 482 -18.97 26.12 29.45
N THR A 483 -19.75 25.67 30.44
CA THR A 483 -19.74 24.24 30.85
C THR A 483 -20.69 23.40 30.02
N ALA A 484 -20.52 22.07 30.00
CA ALA A 484 -21.44 21.17 29.30
C ALA A 484 -22.89 21.32 29.81
N ALA A 485 -23.07 21.42 31.14
CA ALA A 485 -24.38 21.65 31.76
C ALA A 485 -25.00 22.99 31.35
N ARG A 486 -24.20 24.05 31.19
CA ARG A 486 -24.69 25.34 30.72
C ARG A 486 -25.09 25.28 29.24
N ALA A 487 -24.33 24.57 28.40
CA ALA A 487 -24.68 24.33 27.01
C ALA A 487 -26.00 23.55 26.90
N ALA A 488 -26.18 22.50 27.68
CA ALA A 488 -27.43 21.74 27.76
C ALA A 488 -28.63 22.64 28.13
N GLY A 489 -28.48 23.47 29.16
CA GLY A 489 -29.52 24.41 29.58
C GLY A 489 -29.88 25.46 28.51
N LEU A 490 -28.90 25.94 27.73
CA LEU A 490 -29.15 26.85 26.61
C LEU A 490 -29.90 26.15 25.46
N LEU A 491 -29.63 24.86 25.25
CA LEU A 491 -30.26 24.03 24.23
C LEU A 491 -31.59 23.41 24.69
N GLY A 492 -32.01 23.61 25.94
CA GLY A 492 -33.21 22.99 26.50
C GLY A 492 -33.13 21.45 26.54
N LEU A 493 -31.94 20.93 26.87
CA LEU A 493 -31.63 19.51 27.01
C LEU A 493 -31.45 19.13 28.49
N PRO A 494 -31.56 17.84 28.83
CA PRO A 494 -31.23 17.35 30.17
C PRO A 494 -29.81 17.75 30.58
N ALA A 495 -29.62 18.05 31.87
CA ALA A 495 -28.29 18.27 32.41
C ALA A 495 -27.48 16.96 32.34
N PRO A 496 -26.21 17.00 31.94
CA PRO A 496 -25.37 15.81 31.92
C PRO A 496 -25.06 15.32 33.34
N GLU A 497 -24.90 14.01 33.48
CA GLU A 497 -24.50 13.34 34.71
C GLU A 497 -23.01 12.97 34.71
N GLY A 498 -22.43 12.80 33.51
CA GLY A 498 -21.03 12.45 33.33
C GLY A 498 -20.01 13.50 33.80
N GLU A 499 -18.74 13.11 33.85
CA GLU A 499 -17.66 14.02 34.23
C GLU A 499 -17.39 15.09 33.15
N ASP A 500 -17.23 16.35 33.57
CA ASP A 500 -16.86 17.49 32.71
C ASP A 500 -15.45 18.02 33.05
N LYS A 501 -14.46 17.11 33.03
CA LYS A 501 -13.05 17.43 33.22
C LYS A 501 -12.22 16.81 32.09
N CYS A 502 -11.41 17.61 31.41
CA CYS A 502 -10.42 17.05 30.49
C CYS A 502 -9.19 16.57 31.24
N LEU A 503 -8.55 15.55 30.67
CA LEU A 503 -7.21 15.15 31.07
C LEU A 503 -6.25 16.29 30.71
N ARG A 504 -5.51 16.80 31.69
CA ARG A 504 -4.46 17.81 31.47
C ARG A 504 -3.15 17.16 31.10
#